data_AF-A0A2E7ZS95-F1
#
_entry.id   AF-A0A2E7ZS95-F1
#
_cell.length_a   1.000
_cell.length_b   1.000
_cell.length_c   1.000
_cell.angle_alpha   90.00
_cell.angle_beta   90.00
_cell.angle_gamma   90.00
#
_symmetry.space_group_name_H-M   'P 1'
#
loop_
_entity.id
_entity.type
_entity.pdbx_description
1 polymer ?
#
loop_
_entity_poly.entity_id
_entity_poly.type
_entity_poly.pdbx_seq_one_letter_code
_entity_poly.pdbx_strand_id
1 'polypeptide(L)'
;MTIELIDESDDLNAIGGMIGSLTLFEVTPRINAARVRPFVWSVLLLRSAVRIEEIVSSISPHAHPDDLRSWEQEEATLNHTVRATLDEMVQQNILRVGREGLYVLSNTPEASRRAISVTSTVNGQLPDHMLAEMGRTHFELNS
;
A
#
# COMPACT_ATOMS: atom_id res chain seq x y z
N MET A 1 -10.68 -16.42 -59.56
CA MET A 1 -9.62 -15.83 -58.73
C MET A 1 -10.19 -14.53 -58.19
N THR A 2 -10.79 -14.61 -57.00
CA THR A 2 -11.54 -13.52 -56.38
C THR A 2 -10.60 -12.91 -55.35
N ILE A 3 -10.20 -11.66 -55.54
CA ILE A 3 -9.40 -10.92 -54.57
C ILE A 3 -10.41 -10.24 -53.64
N GLU A 4 -10.48 -10.71 -52.40
CA GLU A 4 -11.26 -10.06 -51.35
C GLU A 4 -10.52 -8.79 -50.91
N LEU A 5 -11.26 -7.68 -50.92
CA LEU A 5 -10.84 -6.38 -50.43
C LEU A 5 -10.78 -6.46 -48.90
N ILE A 6 -9.61 -6.24 -48.32
CA ILE A 6 -9.43 -6.09 -46.87
C ILE A 6 -10.03 -4.72 -46.49
N ASP A 7 -11.01 -4.76 -45.59
CA ASP A 7 -11.69 -3.59 -45.03
C ASP A 7 -10.71 -2.81 -44.13
N GLU A 8 -10.43 -1.56 -44.50
CA GLU A 8 -9.57 -0.62 -43.77
C GLU A 8 -10.31 -0.05 -42.54
N SER A 9 -10.68 -0.91 -41.60
CA SER A 9 -11.19 -0.49 -40.29
C SER A 9 -10.44 -1.19 -39.16
N ASP A 10 -9.20 -0.77 -38.93
CA ASP A 10 -8.50 -1.06 -37.67
C ASP A 10 -7.60 0.13 -37.29
N ASP A 11 -8.28 1.13 -36.72
CA ASP A 11 -7.90 1.77 -35.46
C ASP A 11 -6.50 2.38 -35.36
N LEU A 12 -6.40 3.63 -35.82
CA LEU A 12 -6.17 4.88 -35.07
C LEU A 12 -5.57 4.91 -33.63
N ASN A 13 -5.16 3.80 -33.01
CA ASN A 13 -4.39 3.82 -31.75
C ASN A 13 -2.90 4.18 -31.95
N ALA A 14 -2.53 4.61 -33.16
CA ALA A 14 -1.16 4.94 -33.56
C ALA A 14 -0.65 6.33 -33.10
N ILE A 15 -1.32 7.04 -32.18
CA ILE A 15 -0.81 8.34 -31.70
C ILE A 15 -0.88 8.43 -30.17
N GLY A 16 0.29 8.35 -29.53
CA GLY A 16 0.48 8.94 -28.20
C GLY A 16 0.96 8.01 -27.08
N GLY A 17 2.13 7.38 -27.26
CA GLY A 17 3.09 7.14 -26.17
C GLY A 17 2.56 6.61 -24.84
N MET A 18 1.99 5.40 -24.84
CA MET A 18 2.06 4.53 -23.66
C MET A 18 2.62 3.21 -24.12
N ILE A 19 3.88 2.98 -23.73
CA ILE A 19 4.61 1.72 -23.84
C ILE A 19 3.65 0.60 -23.46
N GLY A 20 3.47 -0.34 -24.39
CA GLY A 20 2.95 -1.68 -24.18
C GLY A 20 2.01 -1.83 -23.00
N SER A 21 0.72 -1.96 -23.31
CA SER A 21 -0.11 -3.00 -22.73
C SER A 21 0.56 -4.37 -22.95
N LEU A 22 1.72 -4.57 -22.32
CA LEU A 22 2.37 -5.84 -22.08
C LEU A 22 1.42 -6.55 -21.11
N THR A 23 0.50 -7.30 -21.69
CA THR A 23 -0.13 -8.47 -21.06
C THR A 23 0.98 -9.45 -20.68
N LEU A 24 1.79 -9.11 -19.67
CA LEU A 24 2.74 -10.03 -19.03
C LEU A 24 1.99 -11.09 -18.22
N PHE A 25 0.69 -10.89 -17.99
CA PHE A 25 -0.19 -11.81 -17.28
C PHE A 25 -1.54 -11.86 -17.99
N GLU A 26 -2.05 -13.07 -18.24
CA GLU A 26 -3.42 -13.31 -18.76
C GLU A 26 -4.50 -12.88 -17.75
N VAL A 27 -4.13 -12.81 -16.47
CA VAL A 27 -5.00 -12.37 -15.37
C VAL A 27 -4.25 -11.33 -14.57
N THR A 28 -4.76 -10.10 -14.55
CA THR A 28 -4.21 -9.06 -13.69
C THR A 28 -4.56 -9.40 -12.23
N PRO A 29 -3.56 -9.57 -11.35
CA PRO A 29 -3.82 -9.86 -9.95
C PRO A 29 -4.55 -8.69 -9.26
N ARG A 30 -5.77 -8.96 -8.79
CA ARG A 30 -6.60 -8.04 -7.99
C ARG A 30 -5.96 -7.64 -6.65
N ILE A 31 -6.44 -6.54 -6.04
CA ILE A 31 -5.91 -5.97 -4.80
C ILE A 31 -6.05 -6.93 -3.61
N ASN A 32 -5.05 -6.97 -2.74
CA ASN A 32 -5.05 -7.72 -1.49
C ASN A 32 -4.14 -7.04 -0.45
N ALA A 33 -4.11 -7.57 0.78
CA ALA A 33 -3.30 -7.00 1.87
C ALA A 33 -1.80 -6.93 1.52
N ALA A 34 -1.26 -7.91 0.81
CA ALA A 34 0.15 -7.91 0.40
C ALA A 34 0.50 -6.76 -0.55
N ARG A 35 -0.44 -6.34 -1.41
CA ARG A 35 -0.29 -5.18 -2.30
C ARG A 35 -0.50 -3.84 -1.59
N VAL A 36 -1.28 -3.81 -0.52
CA VAL A 36 -1.56 -2.60 0.28
C VAL A 36 -0.41 -2.29 1.24
N ARG A 37 0.15 -3.30 1.92
CA ARG A 37 1.16 -3.15 2.98
C ARG A 37 2.36 -2.27 2.60
N PRO A 38 2.94 -2.35 1.38
CA PRO A 38 4.04 -1.48 0.99
C PRO A 38 3.68 0.01 1.12
N PHE A 39 2.50 0.41 0.63
CA PHE A 39 2.02 1.80 0.71
C PHE A 39 1.77 2.23 2.17
N VAL A 40 1.21 1.33 2.99
CA VAL A 40 1.03 1.56 4.43
C VAL A 40 2.36 1.86 5.11
N TRP A 41 3.37 1.00 4.88
CA TRP A 41 4.70 1.20 5.45
C TRP A 41 5.37 2.47 4.95
N SER A 42 5.30 2.78 3.65
CA SER A 42 5.88 4.02 3.11
C SER A 42 5.37 5.27 3.84
N VAL A 43 4.06 5.33 4.10
CA VAL A 43 3.44 6.47 4.78
C VAL A 43 3.74 6.47 6.29
N LEU A 44 3.74 5.30 6.93
CA LEU A 44 4.11 5.17 8.35
C LEU A 44 5.59 5.53 8.59
N LEU A 45 6.49 5.18 7.67
CA LEU A 45 7.90 5.54 7.79
C LEU A 45 8.12 7.05 7.64
N LEU A 46 7.34 7.71 6.80
CA LEU A 46 7.45 9.15 6.57
C LEU A 46 6.95 9.99 7.76
N ARG A 47 5.85 9.58 8.41
CA ARG A 47 5.16 10.45 9.40
C ARG A 47 4.48 9.70 10.56
N SER A 48 4.79 8.43 10.76
CA SER A 48 4.37 7.64 11.93
C SER A 48 2.89 7.32 12.07
N ALA A 49 2.03 7.89 11.23
CA ALA A 49 0.59 7.74 11.31
C ALA A 49 -0.02 7.72 9.92
N VAL A 50 -1.19 7.09 9.77
CA VAL A 50 -1.87 6.97 8.50
C VAL A 50 -3.39 6.98 8.58
N ARG A 51 -4.05 7.65 7.62
CA ARG A 51 -5.48 7.53 7.35
C ARG A 51 -5.72 6.62 6.15
N ILE A 52 -6.90 5.99 6.11
CA ILE A 52 -7.29 5.09 5.02
C ILE A 52 -7.25 5.83 3.67
N GLU A 53 -7.74 7.06 3.64
CA GLU A 53 -7.86 7.88 2.43
C GLU A 53 -6.50 8.17 1.80
N GLU A 54 -5.44 8.27 2.60
CA GLU A 54 -4.09 8.56 2.12
C GLU A 54 -3.48 7.35 1.42
N ILE A 55 -3.79 6.13 1.89
CA ILE A 55 -3.38 4.90 1.23
C ILE A 55 -4.20 4.66 -0.03
N VAL A 56 -5.51 4.87 0.03
CA VAL A 56 -6.38 4.79 -1.14
C VAL A 56 -5.92 5.77 -2.22
N SER A 57 -5.64 7.02 -1.86
CA SER A 57 -5.17 8.06 -2.80
C SER A 57 -3.78 7.78 -3.35
N SER A 58 -2.93 7.04 -2.60
CA SER A 58 -1.61 6.62 -3.07
C SER A 58 -1.66 5.45 -4.05
N ILE A 59 -2.67 4.57 -3.94
CA ILE A 59 -2.80 3.38 -4.80
C ILE A 59 -3.63 3.68 -6.06
N SER A 60 -4.74 4.39 -5.92
CA SER A 60 -5.75 4.57 -6.97
C SER A 60 -5.20 5.10 -8.30
N PRO A 61 -4.25 6.06 -8.34
CA PRO A 61 -3.71 6.58 -9.60
C PRO A 61 -2.84 5.60 -10.39
N HIS A 62 -2.43 4.48 -9.78
CA HIS A 62 -1.45 3.55 -10.34
C HIS A 62 -2.05 2.18 -10.71
N ALA A 63 -3.35 1.99 -10.55
CA ALA A 63 -4.02 0.72 -10.78
C ALA A 63 -5.27 0.91 -11.65
N HIS A 64 -5.56 -0.05 -12.52
CA HIS A 64 -6.80 -0.07 -13.26
C HIS A 64 -7.98 -0.27 -12.28
N PRO A 65 -9.16 0.34 -12.49
CA PRO A 65 -10.32 0.18 -11.60
C PRO A 65 -10.71 -1.27 -11.31
N ASP A 66 -10.49 -2.18 -12.26
CA ASP A 66 -10.79 -3.61 -12.07
C ASP A 66 -9.77 -4.32 -11.16
N ASP A 67 -8.53 -3.82 -11.09
CA ASP A 67 -7.50 -4.32 -10.18
C ASP A 67 -7.77 -3.91 -8.73
N LEU A 68 -8.57 -2.86 -8.53
CA LEU A 68 -8.93 -2.32 -7.22
C LEU A 68 -10.06 -3.09 -6.52
N ARG A 69 -10.57 -4.17 -7.13
CA ARG A 69 -11.55 -5.08 -6.54
C ARG A 69 -10.85 -6.22 -5.81
N SER A 70 -11.36 -6.66 -4.66
CA SER A 70 -10.76 -7.73 -3.87
C SER A 70 -10.92 -9.13 -4.52
N TRP A 71 -10.02 -10.06 -4.15
CA TRP A 71 -10.12 -11.50 -4.47
C TRP A 71 -11.17 -12.23 -3.65
N GLU A 72 -11.34 -11.86 -2.38
CA GLU A 72 -12.09 -12.65 -1.39
C GLU A 72 -13.56 -12.23 -1.30
N GLN A 73 -13.86 -11.01 -1.73
CA GLN A 73 -15.20 -10.43 -1.69
C GLN A 73 -15.38 -9.56 -2.94
N GLU A 74 -16.27 -9.98 -3.84
CA GLU A 74 -16.50 -9.30 -5.11
C GLU A 74 -17.00 -7.85 -4.94
N GLU A 75 -17.60 -7.55 -3.79
CA GLU A 75 -18.04 -6.20 -3.37
C GLU A 75 -16.96 -5.41 -2.61
N ALA A 76 -15.87 -6.04 -2.16
CA ALA A 76 -14.85 -5.36 -1.39
C ALA A 76 -13.98 -4.48 -2.29
N THR A 77 -14.10 -3.18 -2.06
CA THR A 77 -13.34 -2.13 -2.74
C THR A 77 -11.95 -1.97 -2.12
N LEU A 78 -11.05 -1.28 -2.81
CA LEU A 78 -9.75 -0.84 -2.30
C LEU A 78 -9.85 -0.27 -0.86
N ASN A 79 -10.87 0.53 -0.56
CA ASN A 79 -11.07 1.09 0.77
C ASN A 79 -11.25 0.00 1.83
N HIS A 80 -12.07 -1.03 1.53
CA HIS A 80 -12.27 -2.17 2.42
C HIS A 80 -10.98 -2.96 2.64
N THR A 81 -10.23 -3.26 1.58
CA THR A 81 -8.95 -3.98 1.68
C THR A 81 -7.91 -3.18 2.50
N VAL A 82 -7.87 -1.86 2.31
CA VAL A 82 -7.00 -0.97 3.09
C VAL A 82 -7.39 -0.98 4.57
N ARG A 83 -8.67 -0.82 4.88
CA ARG A 83 -9.18 -0.88 6.25
C ARG A 83 -8.86 -2.21 6.91
N ALA A 84 -9.19 -3.33 6.26
CA ALA A 84 -8.91 -4.66 6.76
C ALA A 84 -7.40 -4.88 7.03
N THR A 85 -6.54 -4.40 6.14
CA THR A 85 -5.07 -4.47 6.32
C THR A 85 -4.61 -3.68 7.54
N LEU A 86 -5.14 -2.47 7.75
CA LEU A 86 -4.80 -1.63 8.90
C LEU A 86 -5.32 -2.24 10.21
N ASP A 87 -6.55 -2.77 10.20
CA ASP A 87 -7.15 -3.42 11.36
C ASP A 87 -6.40 -4.72 11.74
N GLU A 88 -5.92 -5.49 10.75
CA GLU A 88 -5.02 -6.64 10.99
C GLU A 88 -3.73 -6.19 11.68
N MET A 89 -3.12 -5.09 11.23
CA MET A 89 -1.91 -4.54 11.86
C MET A 89 -2.17 -4.01 13.28
N VAL A 90 -3.39 -3.55 13.58
CA VAL A 90 -3.81 -3.21 14.96
C VAL A 90 -3.90 -4.47 15.81
N GLN A 91 -4.51 -5.55 15.30
CA GLN A 91 -4.60 -6.83 16.01
C GLN A 91 -3.21 -7.43 16.30
N GLN A 92 -2.24 -7.20 15.42
CA GLN A 92 -0.83 -7.59 15.59
C GLN A 92 -0.04 -6.65 16.51
N ASN A 93 -0.69 -5.67 17.16
CA ASN A 93 -0.05 -4.66 18.01
C ASN A 93 1.03 -3.82 17.31
N ILE A 94 1.05 -3.81 15.97
CA ILE A 94 1.95 -2.97 15.17
C ILE A 94 1.43 -1.54 15.15
N LEU A 95 0.11 -1.38 15.04
CA LEU A 95 -0.57 -0.09 15.03
C LEU A 95 -1.48 0.07 16.26
N ARG A 96 -1.77 1.32 16.59
CA ARG A 96 -2.83 1.71 17.53
C ARG A 96 -3.76 2.69 16.86
N VAL A 97 -5.04 2.66 17.22
CA VAL A 97 -6.02 3.64 16.75
C VAL A 97 -5.88 4.92 17.58
N GLY A 98 -5.45 5.99 16.94
CA GLY A 98 -5.35 7.34 17.51
C GLY A 98 -6.67 8.10 17.41
N ARG A 99 -6.61 9.41 17.69
CA ARG A 99 -7.75 10.31 17.49
C ARG A 99 -8.04 10.48 16.00
N GLU A 100 -9.30 10.78 15.67
CA GLU A 100 -9.74 11.11 14.30
C GLU A 100 -9.49 10.01 13.25
N GLY A 101 -9.49 8.74 13.66
CA GLY A 101 -9.33 7.61 12.72
C GLY A 101 -7.91 7.45 12.17
N LEU A 102 -6.91 8.03 12.84
CA LEU A 102 -5.50 7.80 12.52
C LEU A 102 -5.03 6.44 13.03
N TYR A 103 -4.37 5.68 12.18
CA TYR A 103 -3.63 4.48 12.55
C TYR A 103 -2.18 4.87 12.81
N VAL A 104 -1.73 4.78 14.06
CA VAL A 104 -0.42 5.28 14.50
C VAL A 104 0.49 4.09 14.81
N LEU A 105 1.75 4.17 14.41
CA LEU A 105 2.74 3.14 14.70
C LEU A 105 2.95 3.01 16.22
N SER A 106 2.73 1.81 16.73
CA SER A 106 2.89 1.46 18.14
C SER A 106 4.36 1.51 18.56
N ASN A 107 4.58 1.72 19.86
CA ASN A 107 5.92 1.67 20.47
C ASN A 107 6.14 0.40 21.29
N THR A 108 5.39 -0.65 20.97
CA THR A 108 5.62 -1.97 21.55
C THR A 108 6.95 -2.51 21.01
N PRO A 109 7.69 -3.34 21.77
CA PRO A 109 8.92 -3.95 21.28
C PRO A 109 8.73 -4.72 19.95
N GLU A 110 7.53 -5.28 19.74
CA GLU A 110 7.17 -5.96 18.50
C GLU A 110 7.02 -4.98 17.31
N ALA A 111 6.28 -3.89 17.50
CA ALA A 111 6.13 -2.85 16.48
C ALA A 111 7.49 -2.23 16.11
N SER A 112 8.33 -1.95 17.10
CA SER A 112 9.68 -1.40 16.88
C SER A 112 10.57 -2.35 16.10
N ARG A 113 10.58 -3.65 16.42
CA ARG A 113 11.32 -4.65 15.63
C ARG A 113 10.83 -4.73 14.19
N ARG A 114 9.50 -4.65 13.98
CA ARG A 114 8.91 -4.67 12.64
C ARG A 114 9.30 -3.42 11.84
N ALA A 115 9.21 -2.24 12.46
CA ALA A 115 9.61 -0.97 11.87
C ALA A 115 11.09 -0.98 11.50
N ILE A 116 11.98 -1.41 12.41
CA ILE A 116 13.42 -1.57 12.17
C ILE A 116 13.65 -2.46 10.95
N SER A 117 13.04 -3.65 10.92
CA SER A 117 13.18 -4.59 9.81
C SER A 117 12.78 -3.97 8.48
N VAL A 118 11.67 -3.23 8.42
CA VAL A 118 11.21 -2.57 7.19
C VAL A 118 12.11 -1.40 6.81
N THR A 119 12.55 -0.58 7.76
CA THR A 119 13.50 0.51 7.47
C THR A 119 14.83 0.01 6.94
N SER A 120 15.34 -1.10 7.48
CA SER A 120 16.60 -1.68 7.02
C SER A 120 16.51 -2.23 5.60
N THR A 121 15.36 -2.77 5.19
CA THR A 121 15.20 -3.29 3.81
C THR A 121 15.12 -2.19 2.76
N VAL A 122 14.60 -1.01 3.13
CA VAL A 122 14.46 0.13 2.21
C VAL A 122 15.57 1.18 2.35
N ASN A 123 16.59 0.90 3.19
CA ASN A 123 17.63 1.87 3.57
C ASN A 123 17.04 3.23 4.02
N GLY A 124 15.95 3.16 4.78
CA GLY A 124 15.22 4.31 5.30
C GLY A 124 15.60 4.67 6.73
N GLN A 125 15.07 5.79 7.21
CA GLN A 125 15.18 6.21 8.60
C GLN A 125 13.97 5.70 9.41
N LEU A 126 14.20 5.33 10.68
CA LEU A 126 13.12 5.09 11.62
C LEU A 126 12.31 6.37 11.88
N PRO A 127 10.99 6.28 12.08
CA PRO A 127 10.19 7.45 12.36
C PRO A 127 10.64 8.16 13.64
N ASP A 128 10.68 9.49 13.60
CA ASP A 128 11.25 10.32 14.67
C ASP A 128 10.57 10.11 16.03
N HIS A 129 9.26 9.86 16.06
CA HIS A 129 8.56 9.60 17.33
C HIS A 129 9.06 8.30 17.98
N MET A 130 9.35 7.26 17.19
CA MET A 130 9.90 6.01 17.72
C MET A 130 11.29 6.24 18.28
N LEU A 131 12.14 6.98 17.55
CA LEU A 131 13.47 7.33 18.02
C LEU A 131 13.42 8.10 19.34
N ALA A 132 12.50 9.08 19.44
CA ALA A 132 12.30 9.85 20.66
C ALA A 132 11.81 8.99 21.83
N GLU A 133 10.85 8.10 21.61
CA GLU A 133 10.32 7.25 22.66
C GLU A 133 11.33 6.16 23.10
N MET A 134 12.06 5.54 22.17
CA MET A 134 13.13 4.59 22.48
C MET A 134 14.25 5.26 23.30
N GLY A 135 14.60 6.50 22.97
CA GLY A 135 15.56 7.30 23.74
C GLY A 135 15.11 7.58 25.18
N ARG A 136 13.81 7.87 25.39
CA ARG A 136 13.24 8.10 26.73
C ARG A 136 13.23 6.84 27.57
N THR A 137 12.78 5.71 27.01
CA THR A 137 12.78 4.42 27.73
C THR A 137 14.19 4.04 28.18
N HIS A 138 15.21 4.29 27.36
CA HIS A 138 16.59 4.03 27.74
C HIS A 138 17.09 4.95 28.87
N PHE A 139 16.65 6.20 28.92
CA PHE A 139 17.00 7.11 30.02
C PHE A 139 16.36 6.65 31.34
N GLU A 140 15.07 6.34 31.33
CA GLU A 140 14.32 5.89 32.53
C GLU A 140 14.86 4.59 33.14
N LEU A 141 15.41 3.68 32.33
CA LEU A 141 16.02 2.43 32.80
C LEU A 141 17.41 2.61 33.43
N ASN A 142 18.06 3.75 33.19
CA ASN A 142 19.44 4.02 33.63
C ASN A 142 19.54 5.18 34.63
N SER A 143 18.40 5.70 35.10
CA SER A 143 18.26 6.72 36.15
C SER A 143 17.76 6.12 37.45
#